data_AF-A0A5C9BPL4-F1
#
_entry.id   AF-A0A5C9BPL4-F1
#
_cell.length_a   1.000
_cell.length_b   1.000
_cell.length_c   1.000
_cell.angle_alpha   90.00
_cell.angle_beta   90.00
_cell.angle_gamma   90.00
#
_symmetry.space_group_name_H-M   'P 1'
#
loop_
_entity.id
_entity.type
_entity.pdbx_description
1 polymer ?
#
loop_
_entity_poly.entity_id
_entity_poly.type
_entity_poly.pdbx_seq_one_letter_code
_entity_poly.pdbx_strand_id
1 'polypeptide(L)'
;MTTLSREETDALIAEVLEVYPEKAQKDRAKHLATNDQTIEQSKKCITSNRKSLPGVMTIRGCAYAGSKGVVWGPIKDMIHISHGPVAVSTPAPVAVTTTSAPPVSIPSAR
;
A
#
# COMPACT_ATOMS: atom_id res chain seq x y z
N MET A 1 -25.89 -5.14 2.66
CA MET A 1 -24.93 -4.05 2.81
C MET A 1 -25.67 -2.90 3.46
N THR A 2 -25.24 -2.45 4.64
CA THR A 2 -25.80 -1.28 5.32
C THR A 2 -25.48 -0.05 4.48
N THR A 3 -26.53 0.60 3.95
CA THR A 3 -26.41 1.84 3.19
C THR A 3 -26.31 3.00 4.17
N LEU A 4 -25.09 3.31 4.60
CA LEU A 4 -24.82 4.56 5.31
C LEU A 4 -25.08 5.75 4.36
N SER A 5 -25.73 6.78 4.88
CA SER A 5 -25.90 8.05 4.19
C SER A 5 -24.57 8.80 4.09
N ARG A 6 -24.52 9.79 3.19
CA ARG A 6 -23.32 10.62 2.98
C ARG A 6 -22.94 11.38 4.25
N GLU A 7 -23.93 11.95 4.92
CA GLU A 7 -23.76 12.73 6.15
C GLU A 7 -23.23 11.88 7.31
N GLU A 8 -23.74 10.64 7.45
CA GLU A 8 -23.22 9.68 8.44
C GLU A 8 -21.77 9.28 8.13
N THR A 9 -21.41 9.15 6.86
CA THR A 9 -20.04 8.81 6.46
C THR A 9 -19.08 9.97 6.75
N ASP A 10 -19.50 11.21 6.52
CA ASP A 10 -18.71 12.41 6.84
C ASP A 10 -18.54 12.58 8.35
N ALA A 11 -19.57 12.30 9.15
CA ALA A 11 -19.48 12.29 10.62
C ALA A 11 -18.49 11.23 11.12
N LEU A 12 -18.54 10.01 10.58
CA LEU A 12 -17.59 8.95 10.91
C LEU A 12 -16.14 9.33 10.55
N ILE A 13 -15.93 10.01 9.42
CA ILE A 13 -14.60 10.51 9.03
C ILE A 13 -14.10 11.54 10.05
N ALA A 14 -14.97 12.43 10.55
CA ALA A 14 -14.62 13.41 11.56
C ALA A 14 -14.21 12.74 12.88
N GLU A 15 -15.01 11.79 13.39
CA GLU A 15 -14.72 11.04 14.62
C GLU A 15 -13.35 10.34 14.57
N VAL A 16 -13.05 9.67 13.45
CA VAL A 16 -11.75 8.98 13.27
C VAL A 16 -10.58 9.97 13.21
N LEU A 17 -10.81 11.19 12.75
CA LEU A 17 -9.78 12.21 12.61
C LEU A 17 -9.41 12.89 13.94
N GLU A 18 -10.26 12.84 14.97
CA GLU A 18 -10.01 13.46 16.29
C GLU A 18 -8.85 12.82 17.05
N VAL A 19 -8.58 11.53 16.81
CA VAL A 19 -7.50 10.79 17.49
C VAL A 19 -6.10 11.22 17.00
N TYR A 20 -6.01 11.85 15.82
CA TYR A 20 -4.74 12.22 15.22
C TYR A 20 -4.25 13.60 15.68
N PRO A 21 -2.93 13.79 15.82
CA PRO A 21 -2.35 15.12 16.07
C PRO A 21 -2.59 16.05 14.87
N GLU A 22 -2.67 17.36 15.10
CA GLU A 22 -3.11 18.37 14.11
C GLU A 22 -2.44 18.24 12.73
N LYS A 23 -1.14 17.94 12.68
CA LYS A 23 -0.40 17.77 11.43
C LYS A 23 -0.87 16.53 10.65
N ALA A 24 -1.05 15.41 11.36
CA ALA A 24 -1.52 14.17 10.75
C ALA A 24 -2.99 14.27 10.37
N GLN A 25 -3.81 14.95 11.18
CA GLN A 25 -5.22 15.20 10.93
C GLN A 25 -5.42 15.98 9.62
N LYS A 26 -4.73 17.11 9.44
CA LYS A 26 -4.80 17.94 8.22
C LYS A 26 -4.37 17.19 6.96
N ASP A 27 -3.40 16.29 7.07
CA ASP A 27 -2.95 15.50 5.93
C ASP A 27 -3.88 14.32 5.64
N ARG A 28 -4.42 13.64 6.66
CA ARG A 28 -5.37 12.53 6.52
C ARG A 28 -6.73 12.98 6.00
N ALA A 29 -7.18 14.18 6.36
CA ALA A 29 -8.42 14.76 5.84
C ALA A 29 -8.42 14.89 4.31
N LYS A 30 -7.26 15.13 3.68
CA LYS A 30 -7.12 15.21 2.20
C LYS A 30 -7.18 13.83 1.52
N HIS A 31 -7.06 12.76 2.30
CA HIS A 31 -7.01 11.37 1.84
C HIS A 31 -8.29 10.58 2.12
N LEU A 32 -9.30 11.20 2.74
CA LEU A 32 -10.60 10.61 3.06
C LEU A 32 -11.69 11.48 2.43
N ALA A 33 -12.59 10.88 1.66
CA ALA A 33 -13.72 11.59 1.07
C ALA A 33 -14.87 10.60 0.82
N THR A 34 -16.10 11.06 0.96
CA THR A 34 -17.28 10.33 0.50
C THR A 34 -17.29 10.24 -1.01
N ASN A 35 -17.56 9.04 -1.54
CA ASN A 35 -17.61 8.85 -2.98
C ASN A 35 -18.82 9.59 -3.58
N ASP A 36 -18.56 10.38 -4.62
CA ASP A 36 -19.58 11.04 -5.40
C ASP A 36 -19.41 10.62 -6.86
N GLN A 37 -20.37 9.85 -7.38
CA GLN A 37 -20.32 9.30 -8.73
C GLN A 37 -20.48 10.37 -9.82
N THR A 38 -20.90 11.58 -9.45
CA THR A 38 -21.04 12.71 -10.38
C THR A 38 -19.71 13.42 -10.66
N ILE A 39 -18.69 13.21 -9.82
CA ILE A 39 -17.39 13.85 -9.96
C ILE A 39 -16.49 13.01 -10.86
N GLU A 40 -16.35 13.41 -12.12
CA GLU A 40 -15.47 12.72 -13.09
C GLU A 40 -13.97 12.89 -12.78
N GLN A 41 -13.59 13.94 -12.05
CA GLN A 41 -12.19 14.24 -11.73
C GLN A 41 -11.87 13.99 -10.26
N SER A 42 -11.33 12.81 -9.97
CA SER A 42 -10.90 12.39 -8.63
C SER A 42 -9.93 13.34 -7.94
N LYS A 43 -9.11 14.09 -8.69
CA LYS A 43 -8.18 15.11 -8.15
C LYS A 43 -8.87 16.24 -7.39
N LYS A 44 -10.16 16.50 -7.63
CA LYS A 44 -10.94 17.52 -6.93
C LYS A 44 -11.46 17.03 -5.59
N CYS A 45 -11.58 15.71 -5.40
CA CYS A 45 -12.20 15.08 -4.25
C CYS A 45 -11.18 14.44 -3.30
N ILE A 46 -10.10 13.85 -3.83
CA ILE A 46 -9.12 13.11 -3.03
C ILE A 46 -7.69 13.36 -3.52
N THR A 47 -6.78 13.58 -2.56
CA THR A 47 -5.34 13.60 -2.85
C THR A 47 -4.80 12.17 -2.76
N SER A 48 -3.97 11.75 -3.72
CA SER A 48 -3.33 10.43 -3.72
C SER A 48 -1.84 10.54 -4.03
N ASN A 49 -1.11 9.42 -3.94
CA ASN A 49 0.32 9.33 -4.22
C ASN A 49 1.22 10.32 -3.44
N ARG A 50 0.88 10.58 -2.16
CA ARG A 50 1.73 11.32 -1.22
C ARG A 50 2.48 10.36 -0.30
N LYS A 51 3.56 10.84 0.32
CA LYS A 51 4.33 10.08 1.31
C LYS A 51 3.41 9.70 2.48
N SER A 52 3.55 8.48 2.98
CA SER A 52 2.82 8.05 4.18
C SER A 52 3.34 8.82 5.39
N LEU A 53 2.44 9.14 6.32
CA LEU A 53 2.81 9.73 7.59
C LEU A 53 3.62 8.70 8.42
N PRO A 54 4.61 9.13 9.21
CA PRO A 54 5.33 8.23 10.10
C PRO A 54 4.40 7.76 11.23
N GLY A 55 4.50 6.48 11.62
CA GLY A 55 3.80 5.93 12.79
C GLY A 55 2.31 5.58 12.60
N VAL A 56 1.71 5.80 11.41
CA VAL A 56 0.28 5.53 11.17
C VAL A 56 -0.03 4.12 10.66
N MET A 57 0.88 3.16 10.85
CA MET A 57 0.75 1.76 10.41
C MET A 57 0.21 1.64 8.97
N THR A 58 0.92 2.22 8.00
CA THR A 58 0.52 2.18 6.58
C THR A 58 0.58 0.76 6.02
N ILE A 59 -0.37 0.41 5.15
CA ILE A 59 -0.46 -0.89 4.48
C ILE A 59 0.46 -0.95 3.23
N ARG A 60 1.20 0.13 2.94
CA ARG A 60 2.06 0.20 1.76
C ARG A 60 3.33 -0.65 1.91
N GLY A 61 3.72 -1.28 0.81
CA GLY A 61 5.05 -1.87 0.64
C GLY A 61 6.12 -0.87 0.20
N CYS A 62 7.27 -1.39 -0.23
CA CYS A 62 8.38 -0.59 -0.75
C CYS A 62 8.50 -0.73 -2.28
N ALA A 63 9.30 0.14 -2.91
CA ALA A 63 9.55 0.08 -4.35
C ALA A 63 10.13 -1.27 -4.81
N TYR A 64 10.94 -1.92 -3.97
CA TYR A 64 11.48 -3.26 -4.24
C TYR A 64 10.39 -4.34 -4.30
N ALA A 65 9.37 -4.27 -3.43
CA ALA A 65 8.22 -5.17 -3.51
C ALA A 65 7.46 -4.99 -4.83
N GLY A 66 7.33 -3.74 -5.30
CA GLY A 66 6.72 -3.44 -6.59
C GLY A 66 7.55 -3.92 -7.79
N SER A 67 8.86 -3.69 -7.80
CA SER A 67 9.70 -4.10 -8.93
C SER A 67 9.93 -5.61 -8.96
N LYS A 68 10.53 -6.17 -7.90
CA LYS A 68 10.93 -7.59 -7.85
C LYS A 68 9.74 -8.50 -7.60
N GLY A 69 8.81 -8.11 -6.73
CA GLY A 69 7.67 -8.95 -6.35
C GLY A 69 6.53 -8.99 -7.38
N VAL A 70 6.29 -7.88 -8.09
CA VAL A 70 5.13 -7.76 -9.00
C VAL A 70 5.54 -7.80 -10.47
N VAL A 71 6.51 -6.98 -10.89
CA VAL A 71 6.85 -6.82 -12.32
C VAL A 71 7.86 -7.86 -12.80
N TRP A 72 8.99 -7.97 -12.12
CA TRP A 72 10.09 -8.85 -12.52
C TRP A 72 9.89 -10.30 -12.04
N GLY A 73 9.27 -10.51 -10.88
CA GLY A 73 9.07 -11.83 -10.28
C GLY A 73 8.39 -12.87 -11.17
N PRO A 74 7.35 -12.53 -11.96
CA PRO A 74 6.69 -13.46 -12.87
C PRO A 74 7.54 -13.92 -14.07
N ILE A 75 8.71 -13.32 -14.31
CA ILE A 75 9.56 -13.71 -15.45
C ILE A 75 10.40 -14.93 -15.08
N LYS A 76 9.90 -16.11 -15.47
CA LYS A 76 10.46 -17.43 -15.11
C LYS A 76 11.82 -17.78 -15.72
N ASP A 77 12.19 -17.15 -16.83
CA ASP A 77 13.40 -17.50 -17.61
C ASP A 77 14.58 -16.55 -17.31
N MET A 78 14.50 -15.78 -16.21
CA MET A 78 15.55 -14.88 -15.74
C MET A 78 15.82 -15.08 -14.25
N ILE A 79 17.09 -14.94 -13.85
CA ILE A 79 17.49 -14.97 -12.43
C ILE A 79 17.41 -13.55 -11.86
N HIS A 80 16.50 -13.32 -10.92
CA HIS A 80 16.34 -12.04 -10.24
C HIS A 80 17.18 -12.00 -8.96
N ILE A 81 18.39 -11.46 -9.04
CA ILE A 81 19.27 -11.32 -7.88
C ILE A 81 18.78 -10.20 -6.97
N SER A 82 18.49 -10.53 -5.72
CA SER A 82 18.10 -9.56 -4.69
C SER A 82 19.35 -9.05 -3.99
N HIS A 83 19.88 -7.91 -4.43
CA HIS A 83 21.10 -7.34 -3.85
C HIS A 83 20.80 -6.56 -2.57
N GLY A 84 21.30 -7.04 -1.43
CA GLY A 84 21.13 -6.42 -0.12
C GLY A 84 21.14 -7.42 1.03
N PRO A 85 20.81 -6.99 2.25
CA PRO A 85 20.68 -7.87 3.41
C PRO A 85 19.62 -8.95 3.20
N VAL A 86 19.80 -10.11 3.86
CA VAL A 86 18.92 -11.28 3.70
C VAL A 86 17.44 -10.97 3.95
N ALA A 87 17.13 -10.04 4.85
CA ALA A 87 15.75 -9.65 5.17
C ALA A 87 14.97 -9.12 3.95
N VAL A 88 15.64 -8.53 2.95
CA VAL A 88 15.01 -8.03 1.72
C VAL A 88 14.88 -9.15 0.66
N SER A 89 15.70 -10.20 0.75
CA SER A 89 15.67 -11.34 -0.19
C SER A 89 14.69 -12.43 0.22
N THR A 90 14.47 -12.64 1.52
CA THR A 90 13.44 -13.56 2.03
C THR A 90 12.04 -13.04 1.65
N PRO A 91 11.25 -13.79 0.87
CA PRO A 91 9.88 -13.42 0.60
C PRO A 91 9.08 -13.49 1.91
N ALA A 92 8.49 -12.36 2.32
CA ALA A 92 7.33 -12.43 3.20
C ALA A 92 6.25 -13.27 2.49
N PRO A 93 5.43 -14.06 3.20
CA PRO A 93 4.42 -14.96 2.61
C PRO A 93 3.26 -14.23 1.88
N VAL A 94 3.45 -12.96 1.48
CA VAL A 94 2.63 -12.29 0.48
C VAL A 94 2.99 -12.88 -0.89
N ALA A 95 2.63 -14.14 -1.06
CA ALA A 95 2.68 -14.84 -2.33
C ALA A 95 1.69 -14.12 -3.26
N VAL A 96 2.20 -13.32 -4.20
CA VAL A 96 1.49 -13.14 -5.46
C VAL A 96 1.42 -14.55 -6.04
N THR A 97 0.23 -15.14 -6.07
CA THR A 97 -0.03 -16.58 -6.29
C THR A 97 0.30 -17.08 -7.70
N THR A 98 1.28 -16.47 -8.38
CA THR A 98 1.63 -16.74 -9.77
C THR A 98 2.88 -17.59 -9.95
N THR A 99 3.59 -18.01 -8.90
CA THR A 99 4.80 -18.84 -9.08
C THR A 99 4.74 -20.14 -8.28
N SER A 100 4.52 -21.23 -9.01
CA SER A 100 4.71 -22.63 -8.63
C SER A 100 6.19 -23.03 -8.50
N ALA A 101 7.11 -22.07 -8.45
CA ALA A 101 8.54 -22.34 -8.32
C ALA A 101 8.93 -22.28 -6.84
N PRO A 102 9.49 -23.35 -6.26
CA PRO A 102 10.05 -23.28 -4.91
C PRO A 102 11.15 -22.21 -4.86
N PRO A 103 11.33 -21.53 -3.72
CA PRO A 103 12.38 -20.52 -3.59
C PRO A 103 13.73 -21.20 -3.79
N VAL A 104 14.38 -20.93 -4.92
CA VAL A 104 15.79 -21.27 -5.13
C VAL A 104 16.60 -20.37 -4.21
N SER A 105 16.82 -20.83 -2.98
CA SER A 105 17.83 -20.27 -2.10
C SER A 105 19.19 -20.54 -2.73
N ILE A 106 19.77 -19.53 -3.39
CA ILE A 106 21.19 -19.56 -3.73
C ILE A 106 21.93 -19.65 -2.38
N PRO A 107 22.73 -20.71 -2.13
CA PRO A 107 23.47 -20.81 -0.88
C PRO A 107 24.37 -19.60 -0.76
N SER A 108 24.26 -18.90 0.37
CA SER A 108 25.15 -17.80 0.73
C SER A 108 26.58 -18.28 0.54
N ALA A 109 27.34 -17.62 -0.34
CA ALA A 109 28.76 -17.89 -0.51
C ALA A 109 29.48 -17.69 0.84
N ARG A 110 29.80 -18.80 1.47
CA ARG A 110 30.88 -18.98 2.45
C ARG A 110 31.77 -20.08 1.91
#